data_AF-A0A934ADQ3-F1
#
_entry.id   AF-A0A934ADQ3-F1
#
_cell.length_a   1.000
_cell.length_b   1.000
_cell.length_c   1.000
_cell.angle_alpha   90.00
_cell.angle_beta   90.00
_cell.angle_gamma   90.00
#
_symmetry.space_group_name_H-M   'P 1'
#
loop_
_entity.id
_entity.type
_entity.pdbx_description
1 polymer ?
#
loop_
_entity_poly.entity_id
_entity_poly.type
_entity_poly.pdbx_seq_one_letter_code
_entity_poly.pdbx_strand_id
1 'polypeptide(L)'
;TDFLVQYFPDIMDLPFTAKMEGNLDAIANGETPWVPVIAEFYAPFEKRLNETYETADKVKVAEEVIDEKCPECGNPLVIRVGRYGKFVACSTFPACRYTRQFAEKIDMKCPRCGGDIVIKKSHRGKTFYGCSNYPKCTFAAWKKEDIK
;
A
#
# COMPACT_ATOMS: atom_id res chain seq x y z
N THR A 1 -3.31 -5.24 -7.83
CA THR A 1 -3.19 -6.03 -9.07
C THR A 1 -4.15 -5.52 -10.12
N ASP A 2 -5.32 -5.04 -9.73
CA ASP A 2 -6.39 -4.57 -10.63
C ASP A 2 -5.96 -3.47 -11.61
N PHE A 3 -5.10 -2.55 -11.18
CA PHE A 3 -4.52 -1.53 -12.07
C PHE A 3 -3.74 -2.14 -13.25
N LEU A 4 -2.87 -3.12 -12.99
CA LEU A 4 -2.06 -3.74 -14.05
C LEU A 4 -2.94 -4.59 -14.98
N VAL A 5 -3.94 -5.27 -14.44
CA VAL A 5 -4.90 -6.05 -15.25
C VAL A 5 -5.74 -5.15 -16.15
N GLN A 6 -6.10 -3.94 -15.67
CA GLN A 6 -6.89 -2.97 -16.44
C GLN A 6 -6.11 -2.36 -17.60
N TYR A 7 -4.87 -1.93 -17.36
CA TYR A 7 -4.08 -1.19 -18.36
C TYR A 7 -3.14 -2.09 -19.18
N PHE A 8 -2.80 -3.29 -18.70
CA PHE A 8 -1.88 -4.22 -19.38
C PHE A 8 -2.42 -5.67 -19.42
N PRO A 9 -3.62 -5.91 -19.97
CA PRO A 9 -4.22 -7.26 -19.98
C PRO A 9 -3.37 -8.29 -20.72
N ASP A 10 -2.84 -7.92 -21.90
CA ASP A 10 -2.07 -8.83 -22.76
C ASP A 10 -0.77 -9.33 -22.13
N ILE A 11 -0.19 -8.60 -21.17
CA ILE A 11 1.05 -9.01 -20.49
C ILE A 11 0.74 -9.78 -19.19
N MET A 12 -0.45 -9.54 -18.63
CA MET A 12 -0.91 -10.18 -17.41
C MET A 12 -1.60 -11.53 -17.67
N ASP A 13 -1.69 -11.95 -18.93
CA ASP A 13 -2.30 -13.22 -19.29
C ASP A 13 -1.28 -14.40 -19.23
N LEU A 14 -1.82 -15.60 -19.00
CA LEU A 14 -1.03 -16.83 -18.96
C LEU A 14 -0.45 -17.20 -20.35
N PRO A 15 -1.19 -17.09 -21.47
CA PRO A 15 -0.67 -17.40 -22.81
C PRO A 15 0.56 -16.59 -23.22
N PHE A 16 0.61 -15.30 -22.88
CA PHE A 16 1.73 -14.40 -23.11
C PHE A 16 2.97 -14.86 -22.36
N THR A 17 2.80 -15.20 -21.07
CA THR A 17 3.90 -15.73 -20.25
C THR A 17 4.46 -17.00 -20.90
N ALA A 18 3.60 -17.93 -21.33
CA ALA A 18 4.03 -19.14 -22.02
C ALA A 18 4.74 -18.87 -23.36
N LYS A 19 4.24 -17.92 -24.18
CA LYS A 19 4.87 -17.52 -25.44
C LYS A 19 6.26 -16.91 -25.19
N MET A 20 6.39 -16.05 -24.18
CA MET A 20 7.64 -15.38 -23.86
C MET A 20 8.72 -16.37 -23.41
N GLU A 21 8.38 -17.30 -22.52
CA GLU A 21 9.30 -18.35 -22.09
C GLU A 21 9.77 -19.21 -23.28
N GLY A 22 8.84 -19.60 -24.17
CA GLY A 22 9.21 -20.35 -25.39
C GLY A 22 10.16 -19.57 -26.30
N ASN A 23 9.97 -18.25 -26.44
CA ASN A 23 10.88 -17.40 -27.19
C ASN A 23 12.27 -17.29 -26.53
N LEU A 24 12.32 -17.23 -25.19
CA LEU A 24 13.58 -17.19 -24.44
C LEU A 24 14.35 -18.51 -24.55
N ASP A 25 13.65 -19.65 -24.54
CA ASP A 25 14.23 -20.96 -24.78
C ASP A 25 14.83 -21.05 -26.19
N ALA A 26 14.11 -20.57 -27.21
CA ALA A 26 14.61 -20.54 -28.59
C ALA A 26 15.87 -19.68 -28.74
N ILE A 27 15.96 -18.57 -28.00
CA ILE A 27 17.18 -17.74 -27.94
C ILE A 27 18.32 -18.51 -27.27
N ALA A 28 18.06 -19.18 -26.15
CA ALA A 28 19.06 -19.95 -25.41
C ALA A 28 19.63 -21.11 -26.26
N ASN A 29 18.79 -21.73 -27.08
CA ASN A 29 19.18 -22.79 -28.02
C ASN A 29 19.85 -22.26 -29.30
N GLY A 30 19.89 -20.93 -29.50
CA GLY A 30 20.48 -20.29 -30.68
C GLY A 30 19.62 -20.37 -31.94
N GLU A 31 18.34 -20.73 -31.81
CA GLU A 31 17.39 -20.87 -32.92
C GLU A 31 16.90 -19.52 -33.43
N THR A 32 16.86 -18.50 -32.56
CA THR A 32 16.45 -17.15 -32.91
C THR A 32 17.36 -16.08 -32.30
N PRO A 33 17.62 -14.98 -33.01
CA PRO A 33 18.34 -13.84 -32.45
C PRO A 33 17.45 -13.06 -31.47
N TRP A 34 18.01 -12.66 -30.33
CA TRP A 34 17.25 -12.03 -29.23
C TRP A 34 16.71 -10.64 -29.54
N VAL A 35 17.43 -9.85 -30.36
CA VAL A 35 17.09 -8.45 -30.68
C VAL A 35 15.68 -8.32 -31.29
N PRO A 36 15.30 -9.05 -32.36
CA PRO A 36 13.96 -8.96 -32.92
C PRO A 36 12.86 -9.45 -31.98
N VAL A 37 13.13 -10.47 -31.15
CA VAL A 37 12.17 -10.96 -30.14
C VAL A 37 11.83 -9.86 -29.13
N ILE A 38 12.86 -9.19 -28.60
CA ILE A 38 12.66 -8.08 -27.66
C ILE A 38 12.01 -6.88 -28.36
N ALA A 39 12.37 -6.58 -29.61
CA ALA A 39 11.76 -5.48 -30.35
C ALA A 39 10.26 -5.71 -30.62
N GLU A 40 9.85 -6.94 -30.94
CA GLU A 40 8.44 -7.33 -31.13
C GLU A 40 7.63 -7.09 -29.85
N PHE A 41 8.22 -7.38 -28.68
CA PHE A 41 7.57 -7.13 -27.39
C PHE A 41 7.57 -5.63 -27.01
N TYR A 42 8.71 -4.96 -27.13
CA TYR A 42 8.92 -3.65 -26.53
C TYR A 42 8.17 -2.54 -27.27
N ALA A 43 8.10 -2.58 -28.61
CA ALA A 43 7.43 -1.56 -29.41
C ALA A 43 5.94 -1.36 -29.03
N PRO A 44 5.09 -2.41 -28.96
CA PRO A 44 3.71 -2.26 -28.52
C PRO A 44 3.60 -1.93 -27.02
N PHE A 45 4.51 -2.45 -26.19
CA PHE A 45 4.53 -2.17 -24.76
C PHE A 45 4.80 -0.69 -24.47
N GLU A 46 5.83 -0.09 -25.08
CA GLU A 46 6.19 1.31 -24.90
C GLU A 46 5.04 2.25 -25.28
N LYS A 47 4.38 1.96 -26.41
CA LYS A 47 3.21 2.73 -26.84
C LYS A 47 2.11 2.71 -25.76
N ARG A 48 1.78 1.51 -25.26
CA ARG A 48 0.75 1.36 -24.21
C ARG A 48 1.17 1.97 -22.88
N LEU A 49 2.46 1.90 -22.53
CA LEU A 49 3.02 2.54 -21.35
C LEU A 49 2.80 4.05 -21.41
N ASN A 50 3.11 4.68 -22.54
CA ASN A 50 2.95 6.11 -22.76
C ASN A 50 1.46 6.52 -22.74
N GLU A 51 0.59 5.75 -23.40
CA GLU A 51 -0.86 5.97 -23.35
C GLU A 51 -1.39 5.87 -21.90
N THR A 52 -0.91 4.88 -21.13
CA THR A 52 -1.29 4.71 -19.73
C THR A 52 -0.78 5.85 -18.86
N TYR A 53 0.43 6.37 -19.10
CA TYR A 53 0.95 7.53 -18.36
C TYR A 53 0.06 8.78 -18.50
N GLU A 54 -0.50 9.01 -19.68
CA GLU A 54 -1.35 10.16 -19.97
C GLU A 54 -2.81 9.96 -19.52
N THR A 55 -3.34 8.75 -19.72
CA THR A 55 -4.78 8.47 -19.52
C THR A 55 -5.11 7.87 -18.16
N ALA A 56 -4.17 7.17 -17.52
CA ALA A 56 -4.43 6.61 -16.22
C ALA A 56 -4.57 7.76 -15.23
N ASP A 57 -5.75 7.84 -14.62
CA ASP A 57 -5.92 8.58 -13.38
C ASP A 57 -4.79 8.13 -12.46
N LYS A 58 -3.85 9.05 -12.16
CA LYS A 58 -2.84 8.81 -11.14
C LYS A 58 -3.63 8.34 -9.94
N VAL A 59 -3.53 7.06 -9.62
CA VAL A 59 -4.27 6.44 -8.53
C VAL A 59 -3.90 7.27 -7.32
N LYS A 60 -4.75 8.23 -6.97
CA LYS A 60 -4.64 8.99 -5.74
C LYS A 60 -4.95 7.94 -4.72
N VAL A 61 -3.90 7.25 -4.27
CA VAL A 61 -3.95 6.31 -3.15
C VAL A 61 -4.78 7.02 -2.11
N ALA A 62 -6.02 6.56 -1.91
CA ALA A 62 -7.07 7.35 -1.27
C ALA A 62 -6.52 7.99 0.00
N GLU A 63 -6.26 9.30 -0.05
CA GLU A 63 -5.72 10.05 1.06
C GLU A 63 -6.92 10.39 1.95
N GLU A 64 -7.27 9.47 2.85
CA GLU A 64 -8.25 9.78 3.89
C GLU A 64 -7.63 10.84 4.79
N VAL A 65 -8.09 12.08 4.67
CA VAL A 65 -7.66 13.19 5.53
C VAL A 65 -8.17 12.92 6.93
N ILE A 66 -7.28 12.98 7.92
CA ILE A 66 -7.66 12.88 9.33
C ILE A 66 -7.73 14.26 9.95
N ASP A 67 -8.58 14.43 10.95
CA ASP A 67 -8.78 15.69 11.67
C ASP A 67 -7.62 16.05 12.63
N GLU A 68 -6.43 15.49 12.39
CA GLU A 68 -5.22 15.73 13.17
C GLU A 68 -4.23 16.57 12.35
N LYS A 69 -3.65 17.59 12.97
CA LYS A 69 -2.60 18.42 12.37
C LYS A 69 -1.23 17.79 12.57
N CYS A 70 -0.35 17.95 11.59
CA CYS A 70 1.02 17.50 11.67
C CYS A 70 1.77 18.26 12.78
N PRO A 71 2.45 17.58 13.71
CA PRO A 71 3.18 18.24 14.79
C PRO A 71 4.42 19.02 14.30
N GLU A 72 4.91 18.74 13.08
CA GLU A 72 6.09 19.40 12.53
C GLU A 72 5.77 20.66 11.72
N CYS A 73 4.64 20.69 10.99
CA CYS A 73 4.31 21.79 10.07
C CYS A 73 2.87 22.33 10.21
N GLY A 74 2.02 21.72 11.03
CA GLY A 74 0.63 22.16 11.24
C GLY A 74 -0.35 21.83 10.10
N ASN A 75 0.13 21.31 8.97
CA ASN A 75 -0.73 20.88 7.85
C ASN A 75 -1.54 19.63 8.19
N PRO A 76 -2.66 19.36 7.47
CA PRO A 76 -3.45 18.16 7.68
C PRO A 76 -2.63 16.88 7.50
N LEU A 77 -2.92 15.88 8.32
CA LEU A 77 -2.41 14.53 8.14
C LEU A 77 -3.36 13.72 7.24
N VAL A 78 -2.79 12.77 6.48
CA VAL A 78 -3.52 11.88 5.57
C VAL A 78 -3.13 10.44 5.84
N ILE A 79 -4.05 9.49 5.64
CA ILE A 79 -3.76 8.07 5.67
C ILE A 79 -3.33 7.64 4.26
N ARG A 80 -2.15 7.04 4.16
CA ARG A 80 -1.62 6.44 2.93
C ARG A 80 -1.44 4.94 3.11
N VAL A 81 -1.49 4.20 2.01
CA VAL A 81 -1.22 2.75 2.00
C VAL A 81 0.21 2.53 1.51
N GLY A 82 1.03 1.89 2.32
CA GLY A 82 2.39 1.47 1.95
C GLY A 82 2.54 -0.04 1.99
N ARG A 83 3.76 -0.56 1.75
CA ARG A 83 4.04 -2.01 1.76
C ARG A 83 3.65 -2.72 3.06
N TYR A 84 3.62 -1.97 4.17
CA TYR A 84 3.33 -2.46 5.51
C TYR A 84 1.88 -2.20 5.97
N GLY A 85 1.02 -1.73 5.06
CA GLY A 85 -0.36 -1.35 5.34
C GLY A 85 -0.56 0.16 5.45
N LYS A 86 -1.69 0.56 6.05
CA LYS A 86 -2.06 1.96 6.26
C LYS A 86 -1.09 2.65 7.24
N PHE A 87 -0.67 3.86 6.92
CA PHE A 87 0.15 4.73 7.77
C PHE A 87 -0.31 6.18 7.64
N VAL A 88 -0.03 7.01 8.64
CA VAL A 88 -0.36 8.43 8.61
C VAL A 88 0.85 9.20 8.14
N ALA A 89 0.67 10.09 7.17
CA ALA A 89 1.70 10.94 6.59
C ALA A 89 1.22 12.40 6.56
N CYS A 90 2.16 13.35 6.50
CA CYS A 90 1.80 14.73 6.20
C CYS A 90 1.30 14.88 4.76
N SER A 91 0.21 15.64 4.58
CA SER A 91 -0.34 15.98 3.26
C SER A 91 0.68 16.69 2.36
N THR A 92 1.60 17.48 2.94
CA THR A 92 2.60 18.24 2.18
C THR A 92 3.91 17.47 1.93
N PHE A 93 3.89 16.14 1.96
CA PHE A 93 5.03 15.34 1.48
C PHE A 93 5.31 15.65 0.00
N PRO A 94 6.56 15.90 -0.45
CA PRO A 94 7.84 15.62 0.22
C PRO A 94 8.42 16.76 1.09
N ALA A 95 7.75 17.92 1.18
CA ALA A 95 8.24 19.07 1.95
C ALA A 95 8.21 18.82 3.48
N CYS A 96 7.24 18.06 3.97
CA CYS A 96 7.23 17.52 5.33
C CYS A 96 7.26 15.99 5.29
N ARG A 97 8.23 15.38 6.00
CA ARG A 97 8.45 13.92 6.01
C ARG A 97 7.88 13.23 7.25
N TYR A 98 7.07 13.93 8.04
CA TYR A 98 6.39 13.34 9.18
C TYR A 98 5.55 12.13 8.77
N THR A 99 5.82 10.99 9.42
CA THR A 99 5.05 9.77 9.26
C THR A 99 4.91 9.07 10.61
N ARG A 100 3.78 8.39 10.81
CA ARG A 100 3.55 7.52 11.97
C ARG A 100 2.70 6.32 11.58
N GLN A 101 2.75 5.28 12.39
CA GLN A 101 1.87 4.12 12.21
C GLN A 101 0.40 4.55 12.39
N PHE A 102 -0.47 4.03 11.51
CA PHE A 102 -1.92 4.17 11.67
C PHE A 102 -2.36 3.20 12.77
N ALA A 103 -2.81 3.77 13.90
CA ALA A 103 -3.46 3.03 14.96
C ALA A 103 -4.96 3.31 14.84
N GLU A 104 -5.72 2.31 14.44
CA GLU A 104 -7.17 2.43 14.30
C GLU A 104 -7.78 2.63 15.68
N LYS A 105 -8.40 3.80 15.89
CA LYS A 105 -9.16 4.09 17.12
C LYS A 105 -10.51 3.39 17.00
N ILE A 106 -10.89 2.64 18.02
CA ILE A 106 -12.25 2.12 18.12
C ILE A 106 -13.11 3.09 18.93
N ASP A 107 -14.40 3.18 18.62
CA ASP A 107 -15.37 3.97 19.37
C ASP A 107 -15.76 3.30 20.70
N MET A 108 -14.75 2.91 21.48
CA MET A 108 -14.91 2.38 22.83
C MET A 108 -13.87 3.03 23.75
N LYS A 109 -14.34 3.45 24.92
CA LYS A 109 -13.49 4.09 25.93
C LYS A 109 -12.83 3.03 26.80
N CYS A 110 -11.61 3.32 27.22
CA CYS A 110 -10.85 2.47 28.13
C CYS A 110 -11.56 2.39 29.48
N PRO A 111 -11.90 1.18 29.98
CA PRO A 111 -12.61 1.02 31.24
C PRO A 111 -11.79 1.48 32.46
N ARG A 112 -10.45 1.62 32.31
CA ARG A 112 -9.57 2.06 33.39
C ARG A 112 -9.33 3.56 33.48
N CYS A 113 -9.41 4.29 32.37
CA CYS A 113 -9.02 5.70 32.34
C CYS A 113 -9.89 6.60 31.46
N GLY A 114 -10.90 6.05 30.78
CA GLY A 114 -11.75 6.80 29.85
C GLY A 114 -11.04 7.27 28.57
N GLY A 115 -9.76 6.94 28.37
CA GLY A 115 -9.03 7.26 27.13
C GLY A 115 -9.46 6.39 25.94
N ASP A 116 -9.09 6.79 24.73
CA ASP A 116 -9.43 6.02 23.53
C ASP A 116 -8.67 4.69 23.47
N ILE A 117 -9.29 3.67 22.88
CA ILE A 117 -8.66 2.40 22.60
C ILE A 117 -8.20 2.37 21.15
N VAL A 118 -6.96 1.90 20.94
CA VAL A 118 -6.33 1.77 19.63
C VAL A 118 -5.97 0.32 19.35
N ILE A 119 -6.09 -0.10 18.10
CA ILE A 119 -5.63 -1.41 17.63
C ILE A 119 -4.12 -1.35 17.43
N LYS A 120 -3.40 -2.24 18.11
CA LYS A 120 -1.95 -2.41 18.04
C LYS A 120 -1.60 -3.82 17.55
N LYS A 121 -0.41 -3.99 16.99
CA LYS A 121 0.15 -5.30 16.64
C LYS A 121 1.24 -5.67 17.63
N SER A 122 1.19 -6.90 18.13
CA SER A 122 2.27 -7.47 18.95
C SER A 122 3.49 -7.80 18.09
N HIS A 123 4.64 -8.04 18.73
CA HIS A 123 5.86 -8.50 18.04
C HIS A 123 5.65 -9.80 17.24
N ARG A 124 4.67 -10.63 17.63
CA ARG A 124 4.28 -11.87 16.95
C ARG A 124 3.22 -11.66 15.86
N GLY A 125 2.92 -10.41 15.50
CA GLY A 125 1.96 -10.05 14.45
C GLY A 125 0.48 -10.14 14.85
N LYS A 126 0.13 -10.70 16.02
CA LYS A 126 -1.26 -10.73 16.52
C LYS A 126 -1.73 -9.33 16.88
N THR A 127 -2.92 -8.96 16.44
CA THR A 127 -3.59 -7.71 16.81
C THR A 127 -4.14 -7.78 18.24
N PHE A 128 -4.09 -6.66 18.95
CA PHE A 128 -4.65 -6.49 20.27
C PHE A 128 -5.14 -5.05 20.44
N TYR A 129 -6.07 -4.84 21.35
CA TYR A 129 -6.64 -3.53 21.68
C TYR A 129 -5.91 -2.96 22.89
N GLY A 130 -5.28 -1.81 22.74
CA GLY A 130 -4.54 -1.16 23.83
C GLY A 130 -5.02 0.26 24.06
N CYS A 131 -4.89 0.76 25.29
CA CYS A 131 -5.19 2.16 25.57
C CYS A 131 -4.19 3.10 24.86
N SER A 132 -4.69 4.24 24.35
CA SER A 132 -3.88 5.31 23.76
C SER A 132 -2.94 5.96 24.78
N ASN A 133 -3.33 6.01 26.05
CA ASN A 133 -2.56 6.63 27.16
C ASN A 133 -1.40 5.76 27.69
N TYR A 134 -0.95 4.73 26.98
CA TYR A 134 0.23 3.95 27.38
C TYR A 134 1.50 4.84 27.37
N PRO A 135 2.38 4.80 28.39
CA PRO A 135 2.47 3.85 29.50
C PRO A 135 1.66 4.17 30.75
N LYS A 136 0.97 5.33 30.82
CA LYS A 136 0.17 5.73 31.99
C LYS A 136 -1.03 4.80 32.23
N CYS A 137 -1.60 4.24 31.16
CA CYS A 137 -2.61 3.18 31.23
C CYS A 137 -2.12 1.92 30.50
N THR A 138 -2.04 0.81 31.23
CA THR A 138 -1.56 -0.50 30.73
C THR A 138 -2.68 -1.44 30.30
N PHE A 139 -3.89 -0.92 30.09
CA PHE A 139 -5.02 -1.73 29.61
C PHE A 139 -4.72 -2.30 28.21
N ALA A 140 -4.84 -3.62 28.09
CA ALA A 140 -4.74 -4.36 26.85
C ALA A 140 -5.75 -5.51 26.84
N ALA A 141 -6.42 -5.72 25.70
CA ALA A 141 -7.40 -6.76 25.47
C ALA A 141 -7.12 -7.46 24.13
N TRP A 142 -7.43 -8.75 24.02
CA TRP A 142 -7.19 -9.52 22.80
C TRP A 142 -8.43 -9.61 21.91
N LYS A 143 -9.62 -9.59 22.51
CA LYS A 143 -10.89 -9.53 21.78
C LYS A 143 -11.62 -8.23 22.06
N LYS A 144 -12.55 -7.88 21.18
CA LYS A 144 -13.34 -6.66 21.31
C LYS A 144 -14.31 -6.76 22.49
N GLU A 145 -14.80 -7.96 22.79
CA GLU A 145 -15.76 -8.23 23.87
C GLU A 145 -15.15 -8.17 25.27
N ASP A 146 -13.81 -8.25 25.34
CA ASP A 146 -13.05 -8.14 26.59
C ASP A 146 -12.88 -6.67 27.03
N ILE A 147 -13.35 -5.73 26.21
CA ILE A 147 -13.38 -4.30 26.49
C ILE A 147 -14.72 -4.01 27.17
N LYS A 148 -14.78 -4.28 28.48
CA LYS A 148 -15.91 -3.96 29.35
C LYS A 148 -15.46 -3.07 30.49
#